data_AF-A0A379WMP9-F1
#
_entry.id   AF-A0A379WMP9-F1
#
_cell.length_a   1.000
_cell.length_b   1.000
_cell.length_c   1.000
_cell.angle_alpha   90.00
_cell.angle_beta   90.00
_cell.angle_gamma   90.00
#
_symmetry.space_group_name_H-M   'P 1'
#
loop_
_entity.id
_entity.type
_entity.pdbx_description
1 polymer ?
#
loop_
_entity_poly.entity_id
_entity_poly.type
_entity_poly.pdbx_seq_one_letter_code
_entity_poly.pdbx_strand_id
1 'polypeptide(L)' 'MNDIAHNLAYIRDKISAAATRCGRSSEEVTLLAVSKTKPASDIAEAIAAGQRHLVKIMYKRGWKKSATFRKRK' A
#
# COMPACT_ATOMS: atom_id res chain seq x y z
N MET A 1 8.35 3.22 -17.62
CA MET A 1 7.58 3.99 -16.61
C MET A 1 6.64 2.99 -15.97
N ASN A 2 7.00 2.43 -14.81
CA ASN A 2 6.21 1.34 -14.22
C ASN A 2 5.01 1.91 -13.46
N ASP A 3 3.83 1.53 -13.93
CA ASP A 3 2.53 1.76 -13.31
C ASP A 3 2.48 1.15 -11.89
N ILE A 4 1.91 1.88 -10.94
CA ILE A 4 1.82 1.42 -9.54
C ILE A 4 0.92 0.19 -9.44
N ALA A 5 -0.11 0.07 -10.29
CA ALA A 5 -0.95 -1.11 -10.35
C ALA A 5 -0.16 -2.34 -10.80
N HIS A 6 0.71 -2.20 -11.80
CA HIS A 6 1.57 -3.28 -12.27
C HIS A 6 2.54 -3.74 -11.17
N ASN A 7 3.17 -2.79 -10.48
CA ASN A 7 4.07 -3.11 -9.37
C ASN A 7 3.33 -3.83 -8.22
N LEU A 8 2.10 -3.40 -7.90
CA LEU A 8 1.29 -4.04 -6.86
C LEU A 8 0.87 -5.46 -7.23
N ALA A 9 0.47 -5.69 -8.49
CA ALA A 9 0.16 -7.03 -8.99
C ALA A 9 1.38 -7.96 -8.89
N TYR A 10 2.53 -7.50 -9.39
CA TYR A 10 3.78 -8.26 -9.31
C TYR A 10 4.18 -8.63 -7.88
N ILE A 11 4.06 -7.69 -6.92
CA ILE A 11 4.38 -7.98 -5.52
C ILE A 11 3.38 -8.97 -4.91
N ARG A 12 2.08 -8.88 -5.24
CA ARG A 12 1.06 -9.84 -4.78
C ARG A 12 1.35 -11.25 -5.29
N ASP A 13 1.73 -11.40 -6.55
CA ASP A 13 2.10 -12.70 -7.12
C ASP A 13 3.31 -13.30 -6.42
N LYS A 14 4.33 -12.48 -6.12
CA LYS A 14 5.49 -12.93 -5.34
C LYS A 14 5.12 -13.37 -3.92
N ILE A 15 4.21 -12.65 -3.27
CA ILE A 15 3.70 -13.03 -1.94
C ILE A 15 2.96 -14.37 -2.04
N SER A 16 2.10 -14.55 -3.03
CA SER A 16 1.36 -15.79 -3.24
C SER A 16 2.29 -16.98 -3.50
N ALA A 17 3.28 -16.81 -4.37
CA ALA A 17 4.28 -17.84 -4.64
C ALA A 17 5.10 -18.20 -3.39
N ALA A 18 5.49 -17.20 -2.59
CA ALA A 18 6.21 -17.43 -1.35
C ALA A 18 5.34 -18.12 -0.28
N ALA A 19 4.08 -17.72 -0.13
CA ALA A 19 3.14 -18.35 0.79
C ALA A 19 2.90 -19.82 0.42
N THR A 20 2.65 -20.09 -0.87
CA THR A 20 2.48 -21.45 -1.42
C THR A 20 3.71 -22.32 -1.15
N ARG A 21 4.92 -21.78 -1.37
CA ARG A 21 6.18 -22.51 -1.09
C ARG A 21 6.34 -22.86 0.39
N CYS A 22 5.79 -22.05 1.29
CA CYS A 22 5.80 -22.29 2.73
C CYS A 22 4.59 -23.10 3.23
N GLY A 23 3.71 -23.57 2.35
CA GLY A 23 2.50 -24.30 2.73
C GLY A 23 1.45 -23.43 3.47
N ARG A 24 1.50 -22.11 3.29
CA ARG A 24 0.57 -21.15 3.90
C ARG A 24 -0.35 -20.54 2.86
N SER A 25 -1.49 -20.05 3.31
CA SER A 25 -2.40 -19.28 2.47
C SER A 25 -1.84 -17.86 2.25
N SER A 26 -2.00 -17.32 1.04
CA SER A 26 -1.61 -15.94 0.72
C SER A 26 -2.38 -14.91 1.53
N GLU A 27 -3.59 -15.25 1.98
CA GLU A 27 -4.47 -14.39 2.76
C GLU A 27 -3.91 -14.13 4.17
N GLU A 28 -3.02 -15.01 4.67
CA GLU A 28 -2.31 -14.81 5.92
C GLU A 28 -1.21 -13.73 5.84
N VAL A 29 -0.84 -13.31 4.62
CA VAL A 29 0.24 -12.35 4.38
C VAL A 29 -0.32 -11.00 3.96
N THR A 30 -0.26 -10.02 4.85
CA THR A 30 -0.71 -8.65 4.56
C THR A 30 0.38 -7.82 3.89
N LEU A 31 0.12 -7.36 2.66
CA LEU A 31 0.98 -6.41 1.97
C LEU A 31 0.80 -4.99 2.52
N LEU A 32 1.85 -4.43 3.12
CA LEU A 32 1.87 -3.10 3.70
C LEU A 32 2.66 -2.13 2.81
N ALA A 33 1.97 -1.20 2.15
CA ALA A 33 2.61 -0.24 1.26
C ALA A 33 3.10 0.98 2.04
N VAL A 34 4.41 1.24 2.04
CA VAL A 34 5.03 2.36 2.77
C VAL A 34 5.03 3.61 1.89
N SER A 35 4.24 4.63 2.26
CA SER A 35 3.99 5.82 1.44
C SER A 35 4.69 7.10 1.93
N LYS A 36 5.67 6.98 2.84
CA LYS A 36 6.27 8.11 3.57
C LYS A 36 6.86 9.25 2.72
N THR A 37 7.34 8.96 1.51
CA THR A 37 7.96 9.93 0.59
C THR A 37 7.22 10.01 -0.75
N LYS A 38 6.05 9.39 -0.87
CA LYS A 38 5.29 9.32 -2.12
C LYS A 38 4.27 10.46 -2.19
N PRO A 39 4.08 11.09 -3.36
CA PRO A 39 3.06 12.11 -3.54
C PRO A 39 1.66 11.51 -3.39
N ALA A 40 0.66 12.37 -3.16
CA ALA A 40 -0.71 11.93 -2.97
C ALA A 40 -1.29 11.24 -4.23
N SER A 41 -0.79 11.59 -5.43
CA SER A 41 -1.14 10.94 -6.70
C SER A 41 -0.80 9.45 -6.68
N ASP A 42 0.42 9.10 -6.26
CA ASP A 42 0.89 7.71 -6.18
C ASP A 42 0.08 6.91 -5.15
N ILE A 43 -0.33 7.57 -4.06
CA ILE A 43 -1.19 6.97 -3.04
C ILE A 43 -2.60 6.72 -3.62
N ALA A 44 -3.15 7.66 -4.38
CA ALA A 44 -4.45 7.52 -5.02
C ALA A 44 -4.45 6.38 -6.05
N GLU A 45 -3.39 6.26 -6.85
CA GLU A 45 -3.19 5.17 -7.81
C GLU A 45 -3.06 3.82 -7.11
N ALA A 46 -2.30 3.75 -6.01
CA ALA A 46 -2.22 2.53 -5.20
C ALA A 46 -3.58 2.12 -4.63
N ILE A 47 -4.37 3.08 -4.14
CA ILE A 47 -5.73 2.84 -3.63
C ILE A 47 -6.65 2.36 -4.77
N ALA A 48 -6.57 2.98 -5.95
CA ALA A 48 -7.33 2.58 -7.14
C ALA A 48 -6.97 1.15 -7.60
N ALA A 49 -5.69 0.76 -7.48
CA ALA A 49 -5.20 -0.59 -7.70
C ALA A 49 -5.54 -1.59 -6.56
N GLY A 50 -6.40 -1.18 -5.62
CA GLY A 50 -6.93 -2.02 -4.54
C GLY A 50 -6.01 -2.15 -3.32
N GLN A 51 -4.97 -1.33 -3.19
CA GLN A 51 -4.14 -1.33 -1.98
C GLN A 51 -4.90 -0.70 -0.81
N ARG A 52 -5.10 -1.48 0.26
CA ARG A 52 -5.88 -1.07 1.44
C ARG A 52 -5.02 -0.68 2.64
N HIS A 53 -3.83 -1.26 2.76
CA HIS A 53 -2.95 -1.06 3.90
C HIS A 53 -1.77 -0.17 3.51
N LEU A 54 -1.82 1.07 3.98
CA LEU A 54 -0.79 2.08 3.77
C LEU A 54 -0.19 2.47 5.10
N VAL A 55 1.14 2.49 5.19
CA VAL A 55 1.85 2.93 6.40
C VAL A 55 2.69 4.16 6.11
N LYS A 56 2.55 5.13 7.01
CA LYS A 56 3.40 6.30 7.10
C LYS A 56 4.22 6.20 8.37
N ILE A 57 5.55 6.24 8.23
CA ILE A 57 6.45 6.33 9.38
C ILE A 57 6.46 7.80 9.82
N MET A 58 6.08 8.05 11.07
CA MET A 58 6.12 9.38 11.68
C MET A 58 7.30 9.44 12.64
N TYR A 59 8.34 10.22 12.29
CA TYR A 59 9.31 10.69 13.29
C TYR A 59 8.77 12.01 13.83
N LYS A 60 8.43 12.06 15.12
CA LYS A 60 7.82 13.24 15.74
C LYS A 60 8.86 14.38 15.82
N ARG A 61 8.81 15.34 14.88
CA ARG A 61 9.05 16.77 15.13
C ARG A 61 8.07 17.55 14.25
N GLY A 62 7.36 18.48 14.87
CA GLY A 62 6.06 19.00 14.44
C GLY A 62 5.97 19.46 12.99
N TRP A 63 4.92 18.99 12.30
CA TRP A 63 4.30 19.75 11.22
C TRP A 63 2.86 19.28 10.99
N LYS A 64 1.96 20.25 10.78
CA LYS A 64 0.55 20.06 10.46
C LYS A 64 0.39 19.72 8.98
N LYS A 65 -0.42 18.72 8.65
CA LYS A 65 -1.18 18.75 7.40
C LYS A 65 -2.65 18.53 7.70
N SER A 66 -3.46 19.40 7.11
CA SER A 66 -4.92 19.43 7.11
C SER A 66 -5.47 18.08 6.67
N ALA A 67 -6.10 17.38 7.61
CA ALA A 67 -6.90 16.20 7.33
C ALA A 67 -8.26 16.67 6.81
N THR A 68 -8.55 16.41 5.54
CA THR A 68 -9.93 16.39 5.06
C THR A 68 -10.08 15.20 4.14
N PHE A 69 -10.35 14.03 4.73
CA PHE A 69 -10.93 12.91 4.01
C PHE A 69 -12.23 12.52 4.70
N ARG A 70 -13.31 13.19 4.30
CA ARG A 70 -14.68 12.90 4.74
C ARG A 70 -15.27 11.89 3.76
N LYS A 71 -15.37 10.63 4.18
CA LYS A 71 -16.31 9.67 3.56
C LYS A 71 -17.72 10.22 3.78
N ARG A 72 -18.42 10.62 2.73
CA ARG A 72 -19.89 10.71 2.75
C ARG A 72 -20.44 9.38 2.24
N LYS A 73 -21.25 8.74 3.09
CA LYS A 73 -22.28 7.79 2.67
C LYS A 73 -23.32 8.52 1.85
#